data_AF-A0A2E6Z5C1-F1
#
_entry.id   AF-A0A2E6Z5C1-F1
#
_cell.length_a   1.000
_cell.length_b   1.000
_cell.length_c   1.000
_cell.angle_alpha   90.00
_cell.angle_beta   90.00
_cell.angle_gamma   90.00
#
_symmetry.space_group_name_H-M   'P 1'
#
loop_
_entity.id
_entity.type
_entity.pdbx_description
1 polymer ?
#
loop_
_entity_poly.entity_id
_entity_poly.type
_entity_poly.pdbx_seq_one_letter_code
_entity_poly.pdbx_strand_id
1 'polypeptide(L)'
;MAKQTSTKINVSDLEFVIEYLILLAQSKRALQLNIPLYKSVNRLKLYKAAICVETALLEKRDEDFIDAIDRVCIDVEGIVVNAIPPEEIQRLKTAIRQKRYKNNDFNRLLSEYQSTLSFVDGRLDSH
;
A
#
# COMPACT_ATOMS: atom_id res chain seq x y z
N MET A 1 -15.49 -8.04 23.23
CA MET A 1 -14.54 -7.04 22.69
C MET A 1 -14.39 -7.30 21.19
N ALA A 2 -14.72 -6.33 20.34
CA ALA A 2 -14.52 -6.49 18.89
C ALA A 2 -13.01 -6.62 18.61
N LYS A 3 -12.59 -7.68 17.90
CA LYS A 3 -11.19 -7.84 17.48
C LYS A 3 -10.77 -6.60 16.71
N GLN A 4 -9.69 -5.95 17.15
CA GLN A 4 -9.14 -4.79 16.46
C GLN A 4 -8.76 -5.21 15.03
N THR A 5 -9.37 -4.54 14.07
CA THR A 5 -9.19 -4.86 12.65
C THR A 5 -7.78 -4.47 12.24
N SER A 6 -6.88 -5.46 12.04
CA SER A 6 -5.48 -5.21 11.63
C SER A 6 -5.40 -4.30 10.40
N THR A 7 -4.60 -3.24 10.46
CA THR A 7 -4.40 -2.28 9.37
C THR A 7 -3.14 -2.53 8.55
N LYS A 8 -2.44 -3.64 8.86
CA LYS A 8 -1.16 -3.98 8.23
C LYS A 8 -1.31 -4.05 6.71
N ILE A 9 -0.49 -3.28 6.02
CA ILE A 9 -0.38 -3.29 4.56
C ILE A 9 0.87 -4.09 4.18
N ASN A 10 0.68 -5.14 3.38
CA ASN A 10 1.79 -5.92 2.84
C ASN A 10 2.10 -5.45 1.42
N VAL A 11 3.35 -5.65 0.97
CA VAL A 11 3.80 -5.33 -0.40
C VAL A 11 2.86 -5.91 -1.47
N SER A 12 2.35 -7.12 -1.25
CA SER A 12 1.43 -7.80 -2.17
C SER A 12 0.10 -7.08 -2.40
N ASP A 13 -0.30 -6.21 -1.48
CA ASP A 13 -1.54 -5.43 -1.57
C ASP A 13 -1.27 -3.95 -1.90
N LEU A 14 -0.02 -3.50 -1.85
CA LEU A 14 0.32 -2.08 -1.73
C LEU A 14 -0.22 -1.25 -2.90
N GLU A 15 0.05 -1.66 -4.15
CA GLU A 15 -0.44 -0.98 -5.36
C GLU A 15 -1.96 -0.83 -5.34
N PHE A 16 -2.67 -1.89 -4.95
CA PHE A 16 -4.13 -1.86 -4.90
C PHE A 16 -4.66 -0.98 -3.78
N VAL A 17 -4.03 -1.03 -2.60
CA VAL A 17 -4.42 -0.17 -1.49
C VAL A 17 -4.28 1.29 -1.89
N ILE A 18 -3.17 1.66 -2.53
CA ILE A 18 -2.95 3.01 -3.05
C ILE A 18 -4.03 3.37 -4.08
N GLU A 19 -4.26 2.52 -5.07
CA GLU A 19 -5.31 2.70 -6.10
C GLU A 19 -6.69 2.94 -5.47
N TYR A 20 -7.09 2.06 -4.54
CA TYR A 20 -8.36 2.14 -3.84
C TYR A 20 -8.49 3.45 -3.04
N LEU A 21 -7.45 3.82 -2.30
CA LEU A 21 -7.45 5.04 -1.50
C LEU A 21 -7.52 6.29 -2.38
N ILE A 22 -6.89 6.29 -3.57
CA ILE A 22 -6.97 7.41 -4.52
C ILE A 22 -8.41 7.57 -5.01
N LEU A 23 -9.05 6.47 -5.41
CA LEU A 23 -10.46 6.47 -5.82
C LEU A 23 -11.38 6.92 -4.68
N LEU A 24 -11.14 6.42 -3.46
CA LEU A 24 -11.91 6.80 -2.29
C LEU A 24 -11.77 8.30 -2.01
N ALA A 25 -10.55 8.84 -2.04
CA ALA A 25 -10.25 10.25 -1.80
C ALA A 25 -10.95 11.21 -2.77
N GLN A 26 -11.32 10.73 -3.96
CA GLN A 26 -12.04 11.48 -4.98
C GLN A 26 -13.54 11.15 -5.05
N SER A 27 -13.99 10.15 -4.29
CA SER A 27 -15.38 9.69 -4.34
C SER A 27 -16.33 10.69 -3.69
N LYS A 28 -17.53 10.86 -4.27
CA LYS A 28 -18.65 11.58 -3.66
C LYS A 28 -18.98 11.04 -2.26
N ARG A 29 -18.77 9.74 -2.08
CA ARG A 29 -19.00 9.04 -0.81
C ARG A 29 -18.06 9.51 0.30
N ALA A 30 -16.77 9.68 0.02
CA ALA A 30 -15.83 10.18 1.01
C ALA A 30 -16.16 11.60 1.47
N LEU A 31 -16.67 12.44 0.55
CA LEU A 31 -17.19 13.76 0.89
C LEU A 31 -18.43 13.66 1.80
N GLN A 32 -19.41 12.83 1.43
CA GLN A 32 -20.66 12.68 2.20
C GLN A 32 -20.44 12.11 3.61
N LEU A 33 -19.48 11.19 3.75
CA LEU A 33 -19.13 10.57 5.03
C LEU A 33 -18.06 11.35 5.79
N ASN A 34 -17.64 12.52 5.29
CA ASN A 34 -16.58 13.36 5.85
C ASN A 34 -15.32 12.55 6.23
N ILE A 35 -14.92 11.64 5.35
CA ILE A 35 -13.76 10.78 5.57
C ILE A 35 -12.52 11.68 5.64
N PRO A 36 -11.69 11.59 6.71
CA PRO A 36 -10.53 12.47 6.86
C PRO A 36 -9.52 12.38 5.71
N LEU A 37 -9.50 11.28 4.96
CA LEU A 37 -8.73 11.15 3.70
C LEU A 37 -9.04 12.28 2.71
N TYR A 38 -10.25 12.85 2.73
CA TYR A 38 -10.65 13.98 1.89
C TYR A 38 -9.96 15.30 2.29
N LYS A 39 -9.25 15.37 3.41
CA LYS A 39 -8.44 16.54 3.75
C LYS A 39 -7.20 16.61 2.85
N SER A 40 -6.85 17.80 2.38
CA SER A 40 -5.72 18.01 1.45
C SER A 40 -4.41 17.40 1.95
N VAL A 41 -4.09 17.54 3.23
CA VAL A 41 -2.88 16.98 3.84
C VAL A 41 -2.80 15.45 3.71
N ASN A 42 -3.92 14.75 3.91
CA ASN A 42 -3.96 13.29 3.80
C ASN A 42 -3.89 12.83 2.35
N ARG A 43 -4.56 13.55 1.42
CA ARG A 43 -4.42 13.28 -0.02
C ARG A 43 -2.99 13.47 -0.49
N LEU A 44 -2.31 14.54 -0.07
CA LEU A 44 -0.93 14.79 -0.45
C LEU A 44 0.01 13.68 0.06
N LYS A 45 -0.20 13.18 1.28
CA LYS A 45 0.56 12.02 1.79
C LYS A 45 0.33 10.77 0.94
N LEU A 46 -0.93 10.50 0.57
CA LEU A 46 -1.27 9.38 -0.31
C LEU A 46 -0.61 9.50 -1.69
N TYR A 47 -0.65 10.68 -2.30
CA TYR A 47 -0.01 10.90 -3.60
C TYR A 47 1.51 10.80 -3.53
N LYS A 48 2.13 11.28 -2.44
CA LYS A 48 3.56 11.07 -2.19
C LYS A 48 3.91 9.59 -2.08
N ALA A 49 3.12 8.82 -1.33
CA ALA A 49 3.31 7.36 -1.24
C ALA A 49 3.22 6.69 -2.61
N ALA A 50 2.23 7.06 -3.44
CA ALA A 50 2.09 6.54 -4.80
C ALA A 50 3.31 6.87 -5.68
N ILE A 51 3.76 8.12 -5.65
CA ILE A 51 4.96 8.55 -6.40
C ILE A 51 6.20 7.80 -5.92
N CYS A 52 6.36 7.60 -4.60
CA CYS A 52 7.50 6.88 -4.05
C CYS A 52 7.57 5.43 -4.55
N VAL A 53 6.43 4.73 -4.72
CA VAL A 53 6.42 3.37 -5.30
C VAL A 53 6.91 3.41 -6.74
N GLU A 54 6.38 4.30 -7.56
CA GLU A 54 6.77 4.44 -8.96
C GLU A 54 8.26 4.82 -9.10
N THR A 55 8.73 5.78 -8.30
CA THR A 55 10.14 6.16 -8.27
C THR A 55 11.02 5.00 -7.81
N ALA A 56 10.61 4.22 -6.81
CA ALA A 56 11.36 3.05 -6.37
C ALA A 56 11.49 2.02 -7.49
N LEU A 57 10.40 1.72 -8.20
CA LEU A 57 10.38 0.78 -9.32
C LEU A 57 11.23 1.22 -10.52
N LEU A 58 11.42 2.52 -10.71
CA LEU A 58 12.15 3.07 -11.86
C LEU A 58 13.63 3.35 -11.56
N GLU A 59 13.94 3.80 -10.35
CA GLU A 59 15.23 4.43 -10.04
C GLU A 59 16.03 3.75 -8.93
N LYS A 60 15.40 2.93 -8.07
CA LYS A 60 16.07 2.29 -6.93
C LYS A 60 16.47 0.85 -7.26
N ARG A 61 17.47 0.34 -6.55
CA ARG A 61 17.97 -1.03 -6.70
C ARG A 61 18.35 -1.61 -5.35
N ASP A 62 18.43 -2.94 -5.28
CA ASP A 62 18.94 -3.70 -4.13
C ASP A 62 18.28 -3.25 -2.80
N GLU A 63 19.06 -3.03 -1.75
CA GLU A 63 18.58 -2.62 -0.42
C GLU A 63 17.80 -1.30 -0.45
N ASP A 64 18.25 -0.31 -1.25
CA ASP A 64 17.57 0.99 -1.38
C ASP A 64 16.14 0.84 -1.93
N PHE A 65 15.93 -0.15 -2.81
CA PHE A 65 14.60 -0.47 -3.33
C PHE A 65 13.73 -1.11 -2.23
N ILE A 66 14.26 -2.11 -1.53
CA ILE A 66 13.55 -2.82 -0.46
C ILE A 66 13.12 -1.83 0.63
N ASP A 67 14.06 -1.02 1.11
CA ASP A 67 13.84 0.01 2.13
C ASP A 67 12.77 1.01 1.71
N ALA A 68 12.78 1.43 0.44
CA ALA A 68 11.79 2.37 -0.07
C ALA A 68 10.38 1.75 -0.04
N ILE A 69 10.22 0.51 -0.49
CA ILE A 69 8.91 -0.17 -0.54
C ILE A 69 8.38 -0.45 0.87
N ASP A 70 9.23 -0.90 1.79
CA ASP A 70 8.84 -1.15 3.18
C ASP A 70 8.39 0.14 3.89
N ARG A 71 9.10 1.25 3.68
CA ARG A 71 8.69 2.56 4.20
C ARG A 71 7.34 2.99 3.64
N VAL A 72 7.07 2.77 2.35
CA VAL A 72 5.75 3.10 1.79
C VAL A 72 4.65 2.22 2.40
N CYS A 73 4.89 0.94 2.68
CA CYS A 73 3.92 0.10 3.38
C CYS A 73 3.53 0.70 4.74
N ILE A 74 4.52 1.18 5.51
CA ILE A 74 4.32 1.84 6.81
C ILE A 74 3.55 3.15 6.64
N ASP A 75 3.93 3.99 5.69
CA ASP A 75 3.28 5.28 5.44
C ASP A 75 1.80 5.12 5.06
N VAL A 76 1.52 4.16 4.17
CA VAL A 76 0.15 3.86 3.73
C VAL A 76 -0.67 3.26 4.88
N GLU A 77 -0.09 2.37 5.70
CA GLU A 77 -0.75 1.90 6.92
C GLU A 77 -1.08 3.08 7.86
N GLY A 78 -0.16 4.03 8.04
CA GLY A 78 -0.39 5.23 8.82
C GLY A 78 -1.55 6.08 8.28
N ILE A 79 -1.71 6.17 6.95
CA ILE A 79 -2.88 6.82 6.33
C ILE A 79 -4.16 6.04 6.65
N VAL A 80 -4.15 4.71 6.51
CA VAL A 80 -5.32 3.87 6.78
C VAL A 80 -5.79 4.02 8.23
N VAL A 81 -4.87 3.95 9.19
CA VAL A 81 -5.19 4.08 10.63
C VAL A 81 -5.76 5.45 10.96
N ASN A 82 -5.18 6.52 10.43
CA ASN A 82 -5.50 7.88 10.87
C ASN A 82 -6.61 8.55 10.05
N ALA A 83 -6.83 8.11 8.81
CA ALA A 83 -7.67 8.83 7.86
C ALA A 83 -8.87 8.03 7.34
N ILE A 84 -8.99 6.75 7.69
CA ILE A 84 -10.04 5.86 7.20
C ILE A 84 -10.89 5.34 8.36
N PRO A 85 -12.21 5.53 8.34
CA PRO A 85 -13.08 5.01 9.38
C PRO A 85 -13.17 3.47 9.33
N PRO A 86 -13.45 2.79 10.45
CA PRO A 86 -13.44 1.33 10.53
C PRO A 86 -14.32 0.61 9.50
N GLU A 87 -15.48 1.18 9.16
CA GLU A 87 -16.39 0.63 8.14
C GLU A 87 -15.74 0.58 6.75
N GLU A 88 -14.96 1.60 6.40
CA GLU A 88 -14.23 1.66 5.15
C GLU A 88 -13.01 0.75 5.15
N ILE A 89 -12.37 0.55 6.31
CA ILE A 89 -11.29 -0.44 6.46
C ILE A 89 -11.82 -1.85 6.13
N GLN A 90 -13.03 -2.19 6.55
CA GLN A 90 -13.62 -3.50 6.20
C GLN A 90 -13.92 -3.63 4.71
N ARG A 91 -14.36 -2.54 4.06
CA ARG A 91 -14.57 -2.53 2.60
C ARG A 91 -13.27 -2.66 1.83
N LEU A 92 -12.23 -1.93 2.24
CA LEU A 92 -10.87 -2.05 1.71
C LEU A 92 -10.39 -3.50 1.82
N LYS A 93 -10.51 -4.14 3.00
CA LYS A 93 -10.12 -5.54 3.20
C LYS A 93 -10.89 -6.51 2.31
N THR A 94 -12.19 -6.30 2.18
CA THR A 94 -13.04 -7.12 1.30
C THR A 94 -12.58 -6.96 -0.15
N ALA A 95 -12.28 -5.74 -0.57
CA ALA A 95 -11.79 -5.44 -1.91
C ALA A 95 -10.40 -6.06 -2.15
N ILE A 96 -9.49 -6.01 -1.17
CA ILE A 96 -8.16 -6.67 -1.23
C ILE A 96 -8.35 -8.18 -1.43
N ARG A 97 -9.18 -8.82 -0.61
CA ARG A 97 -9.46 -10.25 -0.73
C ARG A 97 -10.02 -10.60 -2.10
N GLN A 98 -11.00 -9.82 -2.58
CA GLN A 98 -11.58 -10.03 -3.90
C GLN A 98 -10.56 -9.84 -5.03
N LYS A 99 -9.68 -8.84 -4.94
CA LYS A 99 -8.63 -8.64 -5.95
C LYS A 99 -7.65 -9.81 -5.96
N ARG A 100 -7.24 -10.32 -4.79
CA ARG A 100 -6.39 -11.53 -4.70
C ARG A 100 -7.04 -12.77 -5.32
N TYR A 101 -8.36 -12.92 -5.20
CA TYR A 101 -9.08 -14.03 -5.84
C TYR A 101 -9.24 -13.86 -7.36
N LYS A 102 -9.35 -12.63 -7.86
CA LYS A 102 -9.61 -12.34 -9.28
C LYS A 102 -8.33 -12.19 -10.10
N ASN A 103 -7.32 -11.51 -9.55
CA ASN A 103 -6.00 -11.42 -10.13
C ASN A 103 -5.14 -12.54 -9.54
N ASN A 104 -5.22 -13.72 -10.17
CA ASN A 104 -4.18 -14.74 -10.04
C ASN A 104 -2.88 -14.33 -10.75
N ASP A 105 -2.89 -13.17 -11.42
CA ASP A 105 -1.77 -12.60 -12.14
C ASP A 105 -0.72 -11.99 -11.20
N PHE A 106 0.53 -12.14 -11.63
CA PHE A 106 1.73 -11.58 -11.03
C PHE A 106 1.55 -10.08 -10.72
N ASN A 107 1.58 -9.72 -9.44
CA ASN A 107 1.76 -8.34 -9.01
C ASN A 107 3.22 -7.95 -9.33
N ARG A 108 3.42 -7.02 -10.27
CA ARG A 108 4.73 -6.57 -10.73
C ARG A 108 5.59 -6.10 -9.56
N LEU A 109 5.04 -5.26 -8.68
CA LEU A 109 5.75 -4.78 -7.50
C LEU A 109 6.18 -5.94 -6.59
N LEU A 110 5.27 -6.87 -6.31
CA LEU A 110 5.57 -8.02 -5.46
C LEU A 110 6.67 -8.90 -6.06
N SER A 111 6.62 -9.12 -7.38
CA SER A 111 7.61 -9.90 -8.12
C SER A 111 9.00 -9.28 -8.04
N GLU A 112 9.11 -7.98 -8.33
CA GLU A 112 10.38 -7.27 -8.26
C GLU A 112 10.93 -7.24 -6.83
N TYR A 113 10.05 -7.05 -5.84
CA TYR A 113 10.40 -7.09 -4.42
C TYR A 113 10.96 -8.45 -3.99
N GLN A 114 10.28 -9.55 -4.32
CA GLN A 114 10.75 -10.90 -3.99
C GLN A 114 12.04 -11.27 -4.73
N SER A 115 12.16 -10.87 -6.00
CA SER A 115 13.37 -11.05 -6.80
C SER A 115 14.56 -10.32 -6.15
N THR A 116 14.35 -9.06 -5.75
CA THR A 116 15.40 -8.23 -5.13
C THR A 116 15.81 -8.77 -3.76
N LEU A 117 14.85 -9.19 -2.92
CA LEU A 117 15.14 -9.85 -1.65
C LEU A 117 16.03 -11.08 -1.84
N SER A 118 15.64 -11.98 -2.75
CA SER A 118 16.39 -13.21 -3.03
C SER A 118 17.80 -12.92 -3.55
N PHE A 119 17.95 -11.87 -4.37
CA PHE A 119 19.24 -11.43 -4.89
C PHE A 119 20.16 -10.89 -3.78
N VAL A 120 19.63 -10.05 -2.89
CA VAL A 120 20.40 -9.47 -1.78
C VAL A 120 20.80 -10.56 -0.77
N ASP A 121 19.89 -11.45 -0.40
CA ASP A 121 20.17 -12.57 0.52
C ASP A 121 21.27 -13.49 -0.04
N GLY A 122 21.21 -13.82 -1.34
CA GLY A 122 22.24 -14.65 -1.98
C GLY A 122 23.64 -14.02 -2.01
N ARG A 123 23.75 -12.68 -1.95
CA ARG A 123 25.05 -11.99 -1.84
C ARG A 123 25.63 -12.08 -0.43
N LEU A 124 24.79 -12.14 0.60
CA LEU A 124 25.21 -12.24 1.99
C LEU A 124 25.75 -13.64 2.33
N ASP A 125 25.18 -14.69 1.72
CA ASP A 125 25.66 -16.07 1.89
C ASP A 125 26.95 -16.39 1.11
N SER A 126 27.39 -15.49 0.23
CA SER A 126 28.58 -15.64 -0.62
C SER A 126 29.88 -15.07 0.00
N HIS A 127 29.80 -14.55 1.23
CA HIS A 127 30.91 -13.92 1.97
C HIS A 127 31.15 -14.58 3.32
#